data_AF-A0A350P653-F1
#
_entry.id   AF-A0A350P653-F1
#
_cell.length_a   1.000
_cell.length_b   1.000
_cell.length_c   1.000
_cell.angle_alpha   90.00
_cell.angle_beta   90.00
_cell.angle_gamma   90.00
#
_symmetry.space_group_name_H-M   'P 1'
#
loop_
_entity.id
_entity.type
_entity.pdbx_description
1 polymer ?
#
loop_
_entity_poly.entity_id
_entity_poly.type
_entity_poly.pdbx_seq_one_letter_code
_entity_poly.pdbx_strand_id
1 'polypeptide(L)'
;MKRLSWELPKEKPMVPQVKFGIRFTLNQYAYSEIDNFVECAKGIEADDVDNMLEQRYIDFLVALSSGKVKPSTLVDVDVLAVFADDLHNRASIDFLEGNWDDDADIKAGGKMFLGRYNKLKEVHPKLI
;
A
#
# COMPACT_ATOMS: atom_id res chain seq x y z
N MET A 1 -29.19 41.16 9.92
CA MET A 1 -28.94 39.73 9.59
C MET A 1 -27.59 39.62 8.90
N LYS A 2 -26.57 39.01 9.54
CA LYS A 2 -25.29 38.70 8.90
C LYS A 2 -25.43 37.33 8.22
N ARG A 3 -25.16 37.25 6.91
CA ARG A 3 -24.99 35.96 6.22
C ARG A 3 -23.74 35.30 6.78
N LEU A 4 -23.89 34.13 7.40
CA LEU A 4 -22.79 33.19 7.59
C LEU A 4 -22.41 32.68 6.20
N SER A 5 -21.30 33.18 5.65
CA SER A 5 -20.65 32.56 4.50
C SER A 5 -19.94 31.31 5.01
N TRP A 6 -20.56 30.15 4.79
CA TRP A 6 -19.86 28.88 4.84
C TRP A 6 -18.97 28.81 3.60
N GLU A 7 -17.74 29.32 3.69
CA GLU A 7 -16.74 29.03 2.67
C GLU A 7 -16.43 27.54 2.75
N LEU A 8 -16.71 26.81 1.68
CA LEU A 8 -16.17 25.46 1.50
C LEU A 8 -14.65 25.54 1.61
N PRO A 9 -13.98 24.60 2.30
CA PRO A 9 -12.53 24.61 2.40
C PRO A 9 -11.91 24.63 1.00
N LYS A 10 -10.98 25.56 0.80
CA LYS A 10 -10.18 25.72 -0.42
C LYS A 10 -9.33 24.45 -0.58
N GLU A 11 -9.54 23.75 -1.70
CA GLU A 11 -8.80 22.58 -2.22
C GLU A 11 -8.12 21.67 -1.19
N LYS A 12 -8.61 20.42 -1.10
CA LYS A 12 -7.99 19.32 -0.36
C LYS A 12 -6.47 19.30 -0.63
N PRO A 13 -5.59 19.25 0.40
CA PRO A 13 -4.15 19.29 0.18
C PRO A 13 -3.73 18.18 -0.80
N MET A 14 -3.07 18.55 -1.89
CA MET A 14 -2.54 17.58 -2.84
C MET A 14 -1.41 16.81 -2.19
N VAL A 15 -1.59 15.49 -2.03
CA VAL A 15 -0.51 14.61 -1.60
C VAL A 15 0.50 14.46 -2.74
N PRO A 16 1.82 14.60 -2.49
CA PRO A 16 2.83 14.39 -3.52
C PRO A 16 2.71 13.00 -4.14
N GLN A 17 2.95 12.89 -5.45
CA GLN A 17 2.85 11.63 -6.19
C GLN A 17 4.18 11.22 -6.81
N VAL A 18 4.43 9.92 -6.83
CA VAL A 18 5.57 9.29 -7.50
C VAL A 18 5.10 8.16 -8.41
N LYS A 19 5.90 7.80 -9.40
CA LYS A 19 5.62 6.59 -10.21
C LYS A 19 5.77 5.36 -9.32
N PHE A 20 4.87 4.39 -9.42
CA PHE A 20 4.97 3.12 -8.70
C PHE A 20 6.33 2.43 -8.93
N GLY A 21 6.84 2.49 -10.17
CA GLY A 21 8.24 2.22 -10.46
C GLY A 21 8.61 0.75 -10.68
N ILE A 22 7.76 -0.20 -10.30
CA ILE A 22 8.01 -1.63 -10.50
C ILE A 22 6.87 -2.33 -11.21
N ARG A 23 7.15 -3.49 -11.81
CA ARG A 23 6.12 -4.44 -12.21
C ARG A 23 5.77 -5.31 -10.99
N PHE A 24 4.51 -5.32 -10.60
CA PHE A 24 3.99 -6.16 -9.52
C PHE A 24 3.10 -7.24 -10.13
N THR A 25 3.53 -8.50 -10.05
CA THR A 25 2.79 -9.65 -10.61
C THR A 25 2.00 -10.32 -9.50
N LEU A 26 0.76 -10.73 -9.75
CA LEU A 26 -0.06 -11.38 -8.73
C LEU A 26 -0.10 -12.88 -8.98
N ASN A 27 0.31 -13.65 -7.99
CA ASN A 27 0.02 -15.08 -7.88
C ASN A 27 -1.10 -15.27 -6.82
N GLN A 28 -1.56 -16.51 -6.64
CA GLN A 28 -2.64 -16.81 -5.69
C GLN A 28 -2.34 -16.30 -4.27
N TYR A 29 -1.12 -16.52 -3.77
CA TYR A 29 -0.67 -15.98 -2.48
C TYR A 29 -0.83 -14.45 -2.43
N ALA A 30 -0.28 -13.73 -3.42
CA ALA A 30 -0.36 -12.28 -3.45
C ALA A 30 -1.79 -11.74 -3.56
N TYR A 31 -2.71 -12.46 -4.20
CA TYR A 31 -4.12 -12.11 -4.21
C TYR A 31 -4.73 -12.19 -2.81
N SER A 32 -4.55 -13.33 -2.12
CA SER A 32 -5.07 -13.53 -0.77
C SER A 32 -4.52 -12.51 0.23
N GLU A 33 -3.24 -12.16 0.11
CA GLU A 33 -2.64 -11.17 1.01
C GLU A 33 -3.06 -9.74 0.70
N ILE A 34 -3.31 -9.37 -0.57
CA ILE A 34 -3.88 -8.05 -0.88
C ILE A 34 -5.29 -7.91 -0.30
N ASP A 35 -6.11 -8.97 -0.37
CA ASP A 35 -7.43 -8.95 0.27
C ASP A 35 -7.31 -8.78 1.79
N ASN A 36 -6.30 -9.40 2.42
CA ASN A 36 -5.98 -9.20 3.83
C ASN A 36 -5.58 -7.74 4.11
N PHE A 37 -4.73 -7.13 3.28
CA PHE A 37 -4.35 -5.72 3.41
C PHE A 37 -5.57 -4.79 3.32
N VAL A 38 -6.53 -5.07 2.43
CA VAL A 38 -7.79 -4.32 2.34
C VAL A 38 -8.61 -4.42 3.64
N GLU A 39 -8.69 -5.61 4.24
CA GLU A 39 -9.40 -5.80 5.51
C GLU A 39 -8.69 -5.09 6.67
N CYS A 40 -7.36 -5.12 6.71
CA CYS A 40 -6.56 -4.42 7.71
C CYS A 40 -6.58 -2.89 7.54
N ALA A 41 -6.69 -2.39 6.31
CA ALA A 41 -6.71 -0.95 6.01
C ALA A 41 -7.84 -0.21 6.71
N LYS A 42 -8.95 -0.89 7.02
CA LYS A 42 -10.11 -0.35 7.78
C LYS A 42 -9.75 0.08 9.21
N GLY A 43 -8.57 -0.29 9.70
CA GLY A 43 -8.03 0.11 11.00
C GLY A 43 -7.01 1.25 10.96
N ILE A 44 -6.72 1.83 9.78
CA ILE A 44 -5.86 3.02 9.69
C ILE A 44 -6.61 4.18 10.34
N GLU A 45 -6.17 4.63 11.52
CA GLU A 45 -6.86 5.68 12.25
C GLU A 45 -6.98 6.95 11.39
N ALA A 46 -8.20 7.46 11.30
CA ALA A 46 -8.54 8.66 10.53
C ALA A 46 -8.13 9.93 11.29
N ASP A 47 -6.88 9.98 11.75
CA ASP A 47 -6.30 11.10 12.50
C ASP A 47 -6.38 12.42 11.73
N ASP A 48 -6.55 12.31 10.41
CA ASP A 48 -6.72 13.42 9.49
C ASP A 48 -7.88 13.15 8.53
N VAL A 49 -9.10 13.50 8.95
CA VAL A 49 -10.37 13.39 8.17
C VAL A 49 -10.22 14.02 6.79
N ASP A 50 -9.31 15.00 6.64
CA ASP A 50 -9.04 15.70 5.39
C ASP A 50 -8.12 14.94 4.42
N ASN A 51 -7.38 13.92 4.86
CA ASN A 51 -6.41 13.22 4.00
C ASN A 51 -6.94 11.88 3.43
N MET A 52 -7.94 11.25 4.06
CA MET A 52 -8.60 10.01 3.59
C MET A 52 -7.61 8.90 3.17
N LEU A 53 -6.51 8.71 3.90
CA LEU A 53 -5.46 7.74 3.56
C LEU A 53 -6.00 6.32 3.42
N GLU A 54 -6.87 5.88 4.33
CA GLU A 54 -7.56 4.58 4.26
C GLU A 54 -8.16 4.33 2.87
N GLN A 55 -9.03 5.25 2.42
CA GLN A 55 -9.72 5.08 1.13
C GLN A 55 -8.72 5.09 -0.03
N ARG A 56 -7.73 5.99 -0.02
CA ARG A 56 -6.71 6.07 -1.08
C ARG A 56 -5.87 4.79 -1.15
N TYR A 57 -5.57 4.20 0.01
CA TYR A 57 -4.86 2.94 0.09
C TYR A 57 -5.70 1.77 -0.42
N ILE A 58 -6.96 1.67 0.00
CA ILE A 58 -7.90 0.64 -0.49
C ILE A 58 -8.08 0.75 -2.01
N ASP A 59 -8.28 1.96 -2.54
CA ASP A 59 -8.43 2.19 -3.99
C ASP A 59 -7.18 1.76 -4.75
N PHE A 60 -5.99 2.03 -4.20
CA PHE A 60 -4.73 1.55 -4.75
C PHE A 60 -4.64 0.03 -4.75
N LEU A 61 -4.98 -0.65 -3.66
CA LEU A 61 -4.98 -2.12 -3.56
C LEU A 61 -5.94 -2.77 -4.55
N VAL A 62 -7.15 -2.20 -4.72
CA VAL A 62 -8.14 -2.66 -5.71
C VAL A 62 -7.66 -2.42 -7.14
N ALA A 63 -7.01 -1.28 -7.40
CA ALA A 63 -6.41 -1.01 -8.71
C ALA A 63 -5.24 -1.97 -9.00
N LEU A 64 -4.46 -2.31 -7.98
CA LEU A 64 -3.35 -3.27 -8.06
C LEU A 64 -3.87 -4.68 -8.36
N SER A 65 -4.85 -5.17 -7.60
CA SER A 65 -5.45 -6.50 -7.75
C SER A 65 -6.17 -6.68 -9.09
N SER A 66 -6.78 -5.61 -9.60
CA SER A 66 -7.40 -5.59 -10.94
C SER A 66 -6.41 -5.42 -12.11
N GLY A 67 -5.10 -5.37 -11.84
CA GLY A 67 -4.07 -5.28 -12.88
C GLY A 67 -3.97 -3.92 -13.57
N LYS A 68 -4.53 -2.86 -12.96
CA LYS A 68 -4.52 -1.49 -13.51
C LYS A 68 -3.25 -0.71 -13.15
N VAL A 69 -2.54 -1.12 -12.10
CA VAL A 69 -1.28 -0.49 -11.67
C VAL A 69 -0.13 -0.97 -12.56
N LYS A 70 0.53 0.00 -13.21
CA LYS A 70 1.72 -0.19 -14.06
C LYS A 70 2.91 0.52 -13.42
N PRO A 71 4.16 0.24 -13.84
CA PRO A 71 5.33 0.97 -13.34
C PRO A 71 5.20 2.50 -13.49
N SER A 72 4.46 2.99 -14.49
CA SER A 72 4.23 4.41 -14.74
C SER A 72 3.04 5.01 -13.98
N THR A 73 2.23 4.21 -13.29
CA THR A 73 1.08 4.71 -12.51
C THR A 73 1.59 5.63 -11.40
N LEU A 74 0.98 6.80 -11.28
CA LEU A 74 1.26 7.73 -10.17
C LEU A 74 0.54 7.24 -8.92
N VAL A 75 1.25 7.23 -7.80
CA VAL A 75 0.79 6.79 -6.48
C VAL A 75 1.18 7.85 -5.48
N ASP A 76 0.28 8.16 -4.56
CA ASP A 76 0.56 9.08 -3.47
C ASP A 76 1.68 8.53 -2.58
N VAL A 77 2.57 9.40 -2.11
CA VAL A 77 3.77 8.98 -1.37
C VAL A 77 3.44 8.22 -0.08
N ASP A 78 2.39 8.63 0.62
CA ASP A 78 1.94 7.98 1.85
C ASP A 78 1.28 6.61 1.59
N VAL A 79 0.47 6.50 0.54
CA VAL A 79 -0.09 5.23 0.06
C VAL A 79 1.02 4.24 -0.30
N LEU A 80 2.07 4.71 -0.98
CA LEU A 80 3.19 3.84 -1.36
C LEU A 80 4.03 3.42 -0.15
N ALA A 81 4.20 4.29 0.85
CA ALA A 81 4.88 3.96 2.10
C ALA A 81 4.12 2.87 2.87
N VAL A 82 2.81 3.05 3.09
CA VAL A 82 1.96 2.04 3.76
C VAL A 82 2.01 0.71 3.03
N PHE A 83 1.91 0.71 1.70
CA PHE A 83 2.02 -0.51 0.92
C PHE A 83 3.36 -1.22 1.10
N ALA A 84 4.47 -0.46 1.14
CA ALA A 84 5.79 -1.03 1.34
C ALA A 84 5.94 -1.63 2.74
N ASP A 85 5.39 -0.98 3.76
CA ASP A 85 5.38 -1.48 5.14
C ASP A 85 4.57 -2.78 5.25
N ASP A 86 3.40 -2.88 4.61
CA ASP A 86 2.60 -4.11 4.58
C ASP A 86 3.34 -5.28 3.91
N LEU A 87 4.05 -5.03 2.80
CA LEU A 87 4.88 -6.05 2.16
C LEU A 87 6.00 -6.53 3.08
N HIS A 88 6.67 -5.61 3.77
CA HIS A 88 7.77 -5.95 4.66
C HIS A 88 7.27 -6.67 5.92
N ASN A 89 6.18 -6.19 6.52
CA ASN A 89 5.54 -6.81 7.68
C ASN A 89 5.10 -8.25 7.36
N ARG A 90 4.42 -8.45 6.22
CA ARG A 90 4.02 -9.79 5.80
C ARG A 90 5.23 -10.69 5.51
N ALA A 91 6.27 -10.16 4.87
CA ALA A 91 7.52 -10.90 4.68
C ALA A 91 8.22 -11.25 6.01
N SER A 92 8.10 -10.40 7.04
CA SER A 92 8.63 -10.67 8.37
C SER A 92 7.98 -11.91 8.96
N ILE A 93 6.65 -11.90 9.01
CA ILE A 93 5.83 -12.97 9.59
C ILE A 93 6.00 -14.28 8.82
N ASP A 94 5.92 -14.21 7.49
CA ASP A 94 5.82 -15.41 6.64
C ASP A 94 7.19 -16.01 6.27
N PHE A 95 8.29 -15.25 6.41
CA PHE A 95 9.61 -15.70 5.96
C PHE A 95 10.76 -15.38 6.92
N LEU A 96 10.89 -14.15 7.41
CA LEU A 96 12.09 -13.74 8.15
C LEU A 96 12.14 -14.28 9.59
N GLU A 97 10.98 -14.40 10.25
CA GLU A 97 10.89 -14.81 11.65
C GLU A 97 10.97 -16.34 11.85
N GLY A 98 10.79 -17.11 10.77
CA GLY A 98 10.82 -18.58 10.82
C GLY A 98 9.54 -19.23 11.36
N ASN A 99 8.43 -18.48 11.49
CA ASN A 99 7.15 -18.99 12.00
C ASN A 99 6.54 -20.12 11.15
N TRP A 100 6.96 -20.22 9.88
CA TRP A 100 6.41 -21.13 8.86
C TRP A 100 7.49 -21.97 8.19
N ASP A 101 8.53 -22.36 8.94
CA ASP A 101 9.64 -23.14 8.38
C ASP A 101 9.23 -24.53 7.83
N ASP A 102 8.09 -25.05 8.27
CA ASP A 102 7.45 -26.28 7.82
C ASP A 102 6.43 -26.07 6.68
N ASP A 103 6.05 -24.83 6.36
CA ASP A 103 5.15 -24.50 5.24
C ASP A 103 5.91 -23.80 4.10
N ALA A 104 6.27 -24.59 3.08
CA ALA A 104 7.05 -24.11 1.95
C ALA A 104 6.33 -23.05 1.10
N ASP A 105 4.99 -23.08 1.05
CA ASP A 105 4.20 -22.17 0.21
C ASP A 105 4.09 -20.79 0.87
N ILE A 106 3.81 -20.74 2.16
CA ILE A 106 3.81 -19.48 2.94
C ILE A 106 5.18 -18.83 2.91
N LYS A 107 6.24 -19.63 3.13
CA LYS A 107 7.63 -19.17 3.07
C LYS A 107 8.01 -18.59 1.70
N ALA A 108 7.59 -19.25 0.62
CA ALA A 108 7.81 -18.76 -0.74
C ALA A 108 7.06 -17.44 -1.00
N GLY A 109 5.85 -17.30 -0.46
CA GLY A 109 5.07 -16.08 -0.47
C GLY A 109 5.76 -14.92 0.24
N GLY A 110 6.18 -15.11 1.49
CA GLY A 110 6.90 -14.09 2.26
C GLY A 110 8.20 -13.65 1.57
N LYS A 111 8.97 -14.60 1.02
CA LYS A 111 10.18 -14.30 0.23
C LYS A 111 9.87 -13.49 -1.03
N MET A 112 8.76 -13.78 -1.70
CA MET A 112 8.31 -13.02 -2.86
C MET A 112 8.00 -11.57 -2.49
N PHE A 113 7.31 -11.33 -1.37
CA PHE A 113 6.99 -9.98 -0.91
C PHE A 113 8.23 -9.20 -0.46
N LEU A 114 9.18 -9.84 0.23
CA LEU A 114 10.48 -9.23 0.53
C LEU A 114 11.20 -8.75 -0.74
N GLY A 115 11.18 -9.56 -1.80
CA GLY A 115 11.78 -9.19 -3.08
C GLY A 115 11.10 -7.98 -3.75
N ARG A 116 9.81 -7.74 -3.50
CA ARG A 116 9.07 -6.59 -4.03
C ARG A 116 9.31 -5.34 -3.19
N TYR A 117 9.30 -5.48 -1.87
CA TYR A 117 9.72 -4.44 -0.94
C TYR A 117 11.11 -3.90 -1.30
N ASN A 118 12.10 -4.78 -1.47
CA ASN A 118 13.47 -4.38 -1.82
C ASN A 118 13.55 -3.63 -3.15
N LYS A 119 12.75 -4.00 -4.15
CA LYS A 119 12.69 -3.28 -5.44
C LYS A 119 12.03 -1.91 -5.29
N LEU A 120 10.98 -1.80 -4.49
CA LEU A 120 10.37 -0.50 -4.20
C LEU A 120 11.36 0.41 -3.46
N LYS A 121 12.08 -0.13 -2.48
CA LYS A 121 13.17 0.56 -1.75
C LYS A 121 14.29 1.04 -2.67
N GLU A 122 14.69 0.23 -3.65
CA GLU A 122 15.68 0.62 -4.65
C GLU A 122 15.21 1.78 -5.52
N VAL A 123 13.94 1.77 -5.95
CA VAL A 123 13.37 2.82 -6.81
C VAL A 123 13.03 4.10 -6.02
N HIS A 124 12.68 3.96 -4.74
CA HIS A 124 12.23 5.05 -3.85
C HIS A 124 13.03 5.11 -2.53
N PRO A 125 14.36 5.25 -2.57
CA PRO A 125 15.23 5.07 -1.40
C PRO A 125 15.10 6.15 -0.31
N LYS A 126 14.37 7.23 -0.60
CA LYS A 126 14.07 8.31 0.35
C LYS A 126 12.69 8.17 0.99
N LEU A 127 11.89 7.22 0.53
CA LEU A 127 10.52 6.95 0.98
C LEU A 127 10.42 5.63 1.75
N ILE A 128 11.22 4.63 1.37
CA ILE A 128 11.11 3.22 1.82
C ILE A 128 12.44 2.71 2.40
#